data_AF-A0A444S1N4-F1
#
_entry.id   AF-A0A444S1N4-F1
#
_cell.length_a   1.000
_cell.length_b   1.000
_cell.length_c   1.000
_cell.angle_alpha   90.00
_cell.angle_beta   90.00
_cell.angle_gamma   90.00
#
_symmetry.space_group_name_H-M   'P 1'
#
loop_
_entity.id
_entity.type
_entity.pdbx_description
1 polymer ?
#
loop_
_entity_poly.entity_id
_entity_poly.type
_entity_poly.pdbx_seq_one_letter_code
_entity_poly.pdbx_strand_id
1 'polypeptide(L)'
;MLDLSKNKNLGDNLAKTTAQLRLRAEHLLAEQSRNDPRQRVLIALAGVPGSGKSTVATALLEDLNRHGIRHVAVLPMDGFHYSRHVLSSFNDPALAFRRRGAPFTFDATGFLEIVKKLKLMPVTGCGEHAMIIRAPSFDHAEMDPVPNSISLSSEARLVIIEGNYTLLHEAPWDQIADLVDDK
;
A
#
# COMPACT_ATOMS: atom_id res chain seq x y z
N MET A 1 10.29 -2.61 34.91
CA MET A 1 10.12 -4.03 34.53
C MET A 1 9.34 -4.05 33.22
N LEU A 2 10.01 -4.28 32.09
CA LEU A 2 9.34 -4.43 30.79
C LEU A 2 8.45 -5.66 30.87
N ASP A 3 7.15 -5.48 30.67
CA ASP A 3 6.18 -6.58 30.68
C ASP A 3 6.36 -7.44 29.43
N LEU A 4 7.24 -8.44 29.53
CA LEU A 4 7.58 -9.39 28.48
C LEU A 4 6.34 -10.16 27.97
N SER A 5 5.23 -10.20 28.72
CA SER A 5 3.99 -10.87 28.32
C SER A 5 3.23 -10.10 27.24
N LYS A 6 3.27 -8.75 27.27
CA LYS A 6 2.63 -7.90 26.24
C LYS A 6 3.34 -8.01 24.89
N ASN A 7 4.68 -8.07 24.89
CA ASN A 7 5.46 -8.25 23.67
C ASN A 7 5.25 -9.65 23.05
N LYS A 8 5.09 -10.68 23.89
CA LYS A 8 4.78 -12.04 23.41
C LYS A 8 3.40 -12.12 22.75
N ASN A 9 2.37 -11.55 23.38
CA ASN A 9 1.02 -11.51 22.81
C ASN A 9 0.93 -10.69 21.51
N LEU A 10 1.69 -9.58 21.41
CA LEU A 10 1.71 -8.77 20.19
C LEU A 10 2.39 -9.52 19.03
N GLY A 11 3.51 -10.20 19.30
CA GLY A 11 4.20 -11.04 18.33
C GLY A 11 3.35 -12.21 17.84
N ASP A 12 2.66 -12.88 18.77
CA ASP A 12 1.77 -14.01 18.45
C ASP A 12 0.57 -13.56 17.60
N ASN A 13 0.02 -12.38 17.86
CA ASN A 13 -1.07 -11.81 17.07
C ASN A 13 -0.62 -11.41 15.67
N LEU A 14 0.56 -10.79 15.54
CA LEU A 14 1.12 -10.45 14.23
C LEU A 14 1.38 -11.71 13.42
N ALA A 15 1.99 -12.74 14.01
CA ALA A 15 2.27 -14.00 13.32
C ALA A 15 0.98 -14.68 12.81
N LYS A 16 -0.07 -14.74 13.64
CA LYS A 16 -1.38 -15.29 13.24
C LYS A 16 -2.02 -14.48 12.11
N THR A 17 -2.01 -13.14 12.23
CA THR A 17 -2.57 -12.23 11.22
C THR A 17 -1.84 -12.39 9.89
N THR A 18 -0.50 -12.37 9.91
CA THR A 18 0.33 -12.57 8.73
C THR A 18 0.07 -13.91 8.07
N ALA A 19 -0.05 -15.00 8.84
CA ALA A 19 -0.35 -16.33 8.30
C ALA A 19 -1.72 -16.39 7.62
N GLN A 20 -2.74 -15.75 8.21
CA GLN A 20 -4.08 -15.67 7.60
C GLN A 20 -4.07 -14.86 6.30
N LEU A 21 -3.39 -13.71 6.29
CA LEU A 21 -3.26 -12.88 5.09
C LEU A 21 -2.46 -13.57 3.99
N ARG A 22 -1.41 -14.32 4.32
CA ARG A 22 -0.67 -15.13 3.36
C ARG A 22 -1.58 -16.14 2.67
N LEU A 23 -2.40 -16.88 3.42
CA LEU A 23 -3.32 -17.87 2.85
C LEU A 23 -4.34 -17.22 1.89
N ARG A 24 -4.87 -16.04 2.23
CA ARG A 24 -5.75 -15.27 1.33
C ARG A 24 -5.01 -14.84 0.06
N ALA A 25 -3.80 -14.31 0.19
CA ALA A 25 -2.98 -13.89 -0.94
C ALA A 25 -2.61 -15.07 -1.87
N GLU A 26 -2.24 -16.23 -1.32
CA GLU A 26 -1.97 -17.46 -2.08
C GLU A 26 -3.20 -17.93 -2.85
N HIS A 27 -4.37 -17.90 -2.21
CA HIS A 27 -5.63 -18.25 -2.86
C HIS A 27 -5.92 -17.34 -4.06
N LEU A 28 -5.86 -16.03 -3.87
CA LEU A 28 -6.08 -15.04 -4.94
C LEU A 28 -5.08 -15.20 -6.08
N LEU A 29 -3.80 -15.39 -5.77
CA LEU A 29 -2.76 -15.62 -6.77
C LEU A 29 -3.01 -16.92 -7.57
N ALA A 30 -3.47 -17.98 -6.91
CA ALA A 30 -3.80 -19.25 -7.56
C ALA A 30 -5.04 -19.15 -8.46
N GLU A 31 -6.06 -18.39 -8.05
CA GLU A 31 -7.23 -18.09 -8.89
C GLU A 31 -6.85 -17.22 -10.08
N GLN A 32 -6.10 -16.13 -9.84
CA GLN A 32 -5.67 -15.21 -10.86
C GLN A 32 -4.81 -15.90 -11.92
N SER A 33 -3.89 -16.76 -11.50
CA SER A 33 -3.03 -17.53 -12.43
C SER A 33 -3.81 -18.48 -13.33
N ARG A 34 -4.99 -18.94 -12.92
CA ARG A 34 -5.86 -19.83 -13.71
C ARG A 34 -6.76 -19.05 -14.68
N ASN A 35 -7.26 -17.89 -14.27
CA ASN A 35 -8.28 -17.15 -15.01
C ASN A 35 -7.68 -16.06 -15.92
N ASP A 36 -6.75 -15.27 -15.41
CA ASP A 36 -6.04 -14.24 -16.16
C ASP A 36 -4.62 -14.06 -15.59
N PRO A 37 -3.63 -14.80 -16.10
CA PRO A 37 -2.28 -14.85 -15.52
C PRO A 37 -1.48 -13.56 -15.70
N ARG A 38 -1.98 -12.60 -16.49
CA ARG A 38 -1.39 -11.28 -16.68
C ARG A 38 -2.08 -10.19 -15.87
N GLN A 39 -3.21 -10.48 -15.26
CA GLN A 39 -3.87 -9.55 -14.36
C GLN A 39 -3.21 -9.59 -12.97
N ARG A 40 -2.98 -8.41 -12.40
CA ARG A 40 -2.33 -8.22 -11.10
C ARG A 40 -3.37 -8.30 -9.98
N VAL A 41 -2.98 -8.94 -8.87
CA VAL A 41 -3.75 -8.95 -7.61
C VAL A 41 -3.39 -7.71 -6.80
N LEU A 42 -4.40 -6.99 -6.34
CA LEU A 42 -4.27 -5.84 -5.44
C LEU A 42 -4.98 -6.13 -4.12
N ILE A 43 -4.31 -5.91 -2.99
CA ILE A 43 -4.89 -6.05 -1.65
C ILE A 43 -4.81 -4.72 -0.95
N ALA A 44 -5.94 -4.19 -0.47
CA ALA A 44 -5.97 -2.99 0.35
C ALA A 44 -5.83 -3.33 1.84
N LEU A 45 -4.97 -2.58 2.56
CA LEU A 45 -4.89 -2.58 4.01
C LEU A 45 -5.26 -1.20 4.51
N ALA A 46 -6.40 -1.10 5.20
CA ALA A 46 -6.85 0.13 5.83
C ALA A 46 -6.69 0.09 7.35
N GLY A 47 -6.33 1.21 7.95
CA GLY A 47 -6.25 1.32 9.41
C GLY A 47 -5.98 2.74 9.87
N VAL A 48 -6.35 3.06 11.11
CA VAL A 48 -6.05 4.37 11.71
C VAL A 48 -4.53 4.57 11.88
N PRO A 49 -4.03 5.82 11.99
CA PRO A 49 -2.64 6.07 12.36
C PRO A 49 -2.21 5.25 13.58
N GLY A 50 -1.03 4.62 13.51
CA GLY A 50 -0.50 3.78 14.60
C GLY A 50 -1.13 2.38 14.74
N SER A 51 -2.06 1.99 13.87
CA SER A 51 -2.69 0.65 13.91
C SER A 51 -1.77 -0.50 13.47
N GLY A 52 -0.58 -0.21 12.94
CA GLY A 52 0.39 -1.24 12.52
C GLY A 52 0.24 -1.72 11.07
N LYS A 53 -0.53 -1.04 10.21
CA LYS A 53 -0.68 -1.37 8.78
C LYS A 53 0.65 -1.64 8.07
N SER A 54 1.61 -0.72 8.17
CA SER A 54 2.92 -0.87 7.53
C SER A 54 3.72 -2.02 8.15
N THR A 55 3.57 -2.30 9.45
CA THR A 55 4.16 -3.48 10.11
C THR A 55 3.59 -4.78 9.55
N VAL A 56 2.26 -4.86 9.39
CA VAL A 56 1.58 -6.02 8.80
C VAL A 56 1.96 -6.20 7.33
N ALA A 57 2.00 -5.11 6.55
CA ALA A 57 2.39 -5.15 5.13
C ALA A 57 3.83 -5.67 4.96
N THR A 58 4.78 -5.18 5.75
CA THR A 58 6.17 -5.66 5.76
C THR A 58 6.25 -7.12 6.19
N ALA A 59 5.58 -7.51 7.27
CA ALA A 59 5.57 -8.89 7.74
C ALA A 59 4.99 -9.86 6.70
N LEU A 60 3.92 -9.46 6.01
CA LEU A 60 3.30 -10.23 4.93
C LEU A 60 4.22 -10.34 3.71
N LEU A 61 4.86 -9.25 3.28
CA LEU A 61 5.84 -9.26 2.20
C LEU A 61 6.98 -10.23 2.50
N GLU A 62 7.52 -10.20 3.71
CA GLU A 62 8.56 -11.12 4.15
C GLU A 62 8.08 -12.58 4.19
N ASP A 63 6.87 -12.82 4.71
CA ASP A 63 6.30 -14.17 4.81
C ASP A 63 6.02 -14.80 3.46
N LEU A 64 5.44 -14.04 2.53
CA LEU A 64 5.23 -14.44 1.14
C LEU A 64 6.56 -14.80 0.47
N ASN A 65 7.59 -13.97 0.64
CA ASN A 65 8.92 -14.24 0.11
C ASN A 65 9.54 -15.52 0.69
N ARG A 66 9.35 -15.80 1.98
CA ARG A 66 9.80 -17.06 2.61
C ARG A 66 9.10 -18.30 2.04
N HIS A 67 7.86 -18.15 1.59
CA HIS A 67 7.08 -19.22 0.95
C HIS A 67 7.26 -19.28 -0.57
N GLY A 68 8.24 -18.56 -1.12
CA GLY A 68 8.58 -18.61 -2.55
C GLY A 68 7.67 -17.77 -3.45
N ILE A 69 6.74 -17.00 -2.89
CA ILE A 69 5.95 -16.03 -3.63
C ILE A 69 6.83 -14.80 -3.89
N ARG A 70 7.29 -14.68 -5.14
CA ARG A 70 8.15 -13.58 -5.61
C ARG A 70 7.33 -12.48 -6.27
N HIS A 71 7.99 -11.36 -6.56
CA HIS A 71 7.41 -10.19 -7.23
C HIS A 71 6.16 -9.69 -6.50
N VAL A 72 6.32 -9.42 -5.21
CA VAL A 72 5.33 -8.75 -4.37
C VAL A 72 5.86 -7.35 -4.06
N ALA A 73 4.99 -6.34 -4.13
CA ALA A 73 5.36 -4.96 -3.80
C ALA A 73 4.37 -4.33 -2.82
N VAL A 74 4.80 -3.24 -2.18
CA VAL A 74 3.97 -2.44 -1.28
C VAL A 74 3.86 -1.03 -1.83
N LEU A 75 2.64 -0.50 -1.90
CA LEU A 75 2.35 0.90 -2.23
C LEU A 75 1.77 1.59 -0.99
N PRO A 76 2.58 2.37 -0.25
CA PRO A 76 2.12 3.17 0.87
C PRO A 76 1.42 4.45 0.39
N MET A 77 0.25 4.73 0.96
CA MET A 77 -0.50 5.98 0.75
C MET A 77 0.25 7.20 1.30
N ASP A 78 1.08 7.03 2.33
CA ASP A 78 1.75 8.15 3.00
C ASP A 78 2.65 8.96 2.06
N GLY A 79 3.19 8.37 1.00
CA GLY A 79 3.96 9.11 -0.01
C GLY A 79 3.14 10.15 -0.77
N PHE A 80 1.82 10.08 -0.70
CA PHE A 80 0.89 10.98 -1.40
C PHE A 80 0.40 12.12 -0.51
N HIS A 81 1.01 12.36 0.65
CA HIS A 81 0.82 13.65 1.33
C HIS A 81 1.22 14.78 0.37
N TYR A 82 0.47 15.88 0.36
CA TYR A 82 0.99 17.10 -0.23
C TYR A 82 2.25 17.54 0.52
N SER A 83 3.24 18.03 -0.23
CA SER A 83 4.45 18.57 0.36
C SER A 83 4.13 19.81 1.19
N ARG A 84 4.98 20.12 2.18
CA ARG A 84 4.83 21.36 2.98
C ARG A 84 4.79 22.60 2.09
N HIS A 85 5.55 22.58 0.99
CA HIS A 85 5.52 23.61 -0.03
C HIS A 85 4.12 23.75 -0.66
N VAL A 86 3.51 22.64 -1.11
CA VAL A 86 2.15 22.66 -1.70
C VAL A 86 1.10 23.07 -0.67
N LEU A 87 1.18 22.57 0.57
CA LEU A 87 0.26 22.98 1.64
C LEU A 87 0.34 24.48 1.95
N SER A 88 1.49 25.11 1.73
CA SER A 88 1.68 26.55 1.93
C SER A 88 0.94 27.40 0.89
N SER A 89 0.58 26.83 -0.25
CA SER A 89 -0.19 27.52 -1.30
C SER A 89 -1.70 27.24 -1.24
N PHE A 90 -2.18 26.54 -0.20
CA PHE A 90 -3.62 26.33 0.00
C PHE A 90 -4.31 27.65 0.38
N ASN A 91 -5.64 27.70 0.22
CA ASN A 91 -6.43 28.89 0.61
C ASN A 91 -6.32 29.21 2.11
N ASP A 92 -6.22 28.19 2.96
CA ASP A 92 -5.94 28.30 4.39
C ASP A 92 -4.78 27.37 4.78
N PRO A 93 -3.52 27.83 4.64
CA PRO A 93 -2.35 27.03 4.99
C PRO A 93 -2.31 26.66 6.47
N ALA A 94 -2.77 27.54 7.36
CA ALA A 94 -2.75 27.30 8.80
C ALA A 94 -3.66 26.12 9.18
N LEU A 95 -4.85 26.04 8.59
CA LEU A 95 -5.74 24.89 8.72
C LEU A 95 -5.12 23.63 8.10
N ALA A 96 -4.53 23.75 6.91
CA ALA A 96 -3.91 22.63 6.21
C ALA A 96 -2.78 21.98 7.03
N PHE A 97 -1.90 22.79 7.63
CA PHE A 97 -0.86 22.30 8.52
C PHE A 97 -1.43 21.71 9.83
N ARG A 98 -2.43 22.35 10.43
CA ARG A 98 -3.08 21.86 11.66
C ARG A 98 -3.77 20.51 11.44
N ARG A 99 -4.33 20.29 10.25
CA ARG A 99 -5.04 19.07 9.87
C ARG A 99 -4.23 18.16 8.96
N ARG A 100 -2.90 18.31 8.90
CA ARG A 100 -2.06 17.44 8.07
C ARG A 100 -2.29 15.98 8.47
N GLY A 101 -2.54 15.14 7.47
CA GLY A 101 -2.99 13.77 7.67
C GLY A 101 -4.50 13.58 7.52
N ALA A 102 -5.30 14.65 7.35
CA ALA A 102 -6.70 14.56 6.93
C ALA A 102 -6.82 14.33 5.40
N PRO A 103 -7.94 13.81 4.88
CA PRO A 103 -8.06 13.41 3.47
C PRO A 103 -7.68 14.50 2.45
N PHE A 104 -8.09 15.75 2.69
CA PHE A 104 -7.81 16.88 1.79
C PHE A 104 -6.32 17.32 1.75
N THR A 105 -5.48 16.76 2.62
CA THR A 105 -4.03 17.04 2.67
C THR A 105 -3.18 16.03 1.89
N PHE A 106 -3.84 15.17 1.13
CA PHE A 106 -3.23 14.19 0.24
C PHE A 106 -3.59 14.45 -1.22
N ASP A 107 -2.67 14.09 -2.11
CA ASP A 107 -2.94 13.93 -3.53
C ASP A 107 -3.68 12.60 -3.79
N ALA A 108 -4.97 12.60 -3.43
CA ALA A 108 -5.86 11.44 -3.58
C ALA A 108 -6.00 11.00 -5.06
N THR A 109 -6.01 11.97 -5.98
CA THR A 109 -6.09 11.71 -7.42
C THR A 109 -4.82 11.03 -7.92
N GLY A 110 -3.64 11.55 -7.59
CA GLY A 110 -2.37 10.94 -7.95
C GLY A 110 -2.22 9.52 -7.39
N PHE A 111 -2.70 9.27 -6.16
CA PHE A 111 -2.73 7.93 -5.59
C PHE A 111 -3.63 6.98 -6.39
N LEU A 112 -4.87 7.39 -6.67
CA LEU A 112 -5.83 6.61 -7.44
C LEU A 112 -5.33 6.31 -8.85
N GLU A 113 -4.64 7.24 -9.51
CA GLU A 113 -4.04 7.03 -10.83
C GLU A 113 -2.99 5.91 -10.81
N ILE A 114 -2.14 5.85 -9.78
CA ILE A 114 -1.19 4.75 -9.61
C ILE A 114 -1.90 3.43 -9.36
N VAL A 115 -2.93 3.40 -8.51
CA VAL A 115 -3.73 2.18 -8.26
C VAL A 115 -4.40 1.68 -9.55
N LYS A 116 -5.03 2.58 -10.32
CA LYS A 116 -5.62 2.25 -11.64
C LYS A 116 -4.57 1.72 -12.60
N LYS A 117 -3.40 2.36 -12.67
CA LYS A 117 -2.28 1.91 -13.51
C LYS A 117 -1.81 0.51 -13.11
N LEU A 118 -1.70 0.23 -11.81
CA LEU A 118 -1.37 -1.10 -11.30
C LEU A 118 -2.47 -2.13 -11.59
N LYS A 119 -3.74 -1.76 -11.59
CA LYS A 119 -4.81 -2.71 -11.95
C LYS A 119 -4.81 -3.02 -13.44
N LEU A 120 -4.67 -2.01 -14.29
CA LEU A 120 -4.85 -2.14 -15.74
C LEU A 120 -3.60 -2.59 -16.50
N MET A 121 -2.40 -2.31 -15.97
CA MET A 121 -1.16 -2.67 -16.65
C MET A 121 -0.89 -4.17 -16.50
N PRO A 122 -0.72 -4.94 -17.60
CA PRO A 122 -0.41 -6.36 -17.52
C PRO A 122 0.85 -6.65 -16.71
N VAL A 123 0.85 -7.78 -16.01
CA VAL A 123 2.04 -8.35 -15.41
C VAL A 123 3.00 -8.76 -16.53
N THR A 124 4.25 -8.31 -16.40
CA THR A 124 5.33 -8.67 -17.32
C THR A 124 5.75 -10.12 -17.08
N GLY A 125 5.78 -10.89 -18.17
CA GLY A 125 6.15 -12.31 -18.16
C GLY A 125 7.65 -12.55 -18.17
N CYS A 126 8.05 -13.81 -17.94
CA CYS A 126 9.44 -14.21 -18.05
C CYS A 126 9.98 -13.95 -19.47
N GLY A 127 11.11 -13.26 -19.58
CA GLY A 127 11.74 -12.90 -20.86
C GLY A 127 11.20 -11.61 -21.51
N GLU A 128 10.18 -10.98 -20.94
CA GLU A 128 9.73 -9.65 -21.35
C GLU A 128 10.51 -8.54 -20.62
N HIS A 129 10.60 -7.35 -21.22
CA HIS A 129 11.25 -6.21 -20.58
C HIS A 129 10.35 -5.61 -19.49
N ALA A 130 10.78 -5.67 -18.23
CA ALA A 130 10.06 -5.07 -17.11
C ALA A 130 10.02 -3.54 -17.19
N MET A 131 8.86 -2.97 -16.92
CA MET A 131 8.64 -1.54 -16.76
C MET A 131 8.63 -1.18 -15.28
N ILE A 132 9.07 0.04 -14.94
CA ILE A 132 9.04 0.55 -13.58
C ILE A 132 7.95 1.62 -13.47
N ILE A 133 7.00 1.40 -12.57
CA ILE A 133 6.07 2.43 -12.12
C ILE A 133 6.71 3.12 -10.92
N ARG A 134 6.85 4.45 -11.00
CA ARG A 134 7.36 5.28 -9.91
C ARG A 134 6.22 5.78 -9.04
N ALA A 135 6.42 5.74 -7.74
CA ALA A 135 5.53 6.34 -6.75
C ALA A 135 6.35 7.09 -5.70
N PRO A 136 5.77 8.11 -5.03
CA PRO A 136 6.43 8.78 -3.94
C PRO A 136 6.46 7.91 -2.68
N SER A 137 7.49 8.07 -1.86
CA SER A 137 7.52 7.63 -0.45
C SER A 137 7.30 8.81 0.47
N PHE A 138 7.24 8.57 1.78
CA PHE A 138 7.24 9.61 2.79
C PHE A 138 8.50 9.51 3.64
N ASP A 139 9.19 10.64 3.82
CA ASP A 139 10.31 10.72 4.76
C ASP A 139 9.79 11.22 6.10
N HIS A 140 9.86 10.38 7.13
CA HIS A 140 9.40 10.72 8.48
C HIS A 140 10.38 11.61 9.26
N ALA A 141 11.63 11.74 8.83
CA ALA A 141 12.59 12.67 9.41
C ALA A 141 12.34 14.10 8.88
N GLU A 142 12.19 14.22 7.56
CA GLU A 142 11.88 15.51 6.89
C GLU A 142 10.39 15.88 6.99
N MET A 143 9.55 14.90 7.33
CA MET A 143 8.09 15.04 7.36
C MET A 143 7.55 15.54 6.03
N ASP A 144 8.04 15.00 4.91
CA ASP A 144 7.62 15.38 3.55
C ASP A 144 7.71 14.21 2.56
N PRO A 145 6.93 14.22 1.47
CA PRO A 145 7.00 13.17 0.46
C PRO A 145 8.31 13.28 -0.34
N VAL A 146 8.84 12.13 -0.75
CA VAL A 146 10.00 12.02 -1.64
C VAL A 146 9.50 11.52 -3.00
N PRO A 147 9.47 12.37 -4.04
CA PRO A 147 8.97 11.98 -5.35
C PRO A 147 9.78 10.83 -5.97
N ASN A 148 9.09 9.91 -6.66
CA ASN A 148 9.69 8.82 -7.46
C ASN A 148 10.66 7.87 -6.73
N SER A 149 10.64 7.85 -5.40
CA SER A 149 11.54 7.01 -4.59
C SER A 149 11.12 5.54 -4.55
N ILE A 150 9.84 5.23 -4.71
CA ILE A 150 9.33 3.86 -4.78
C ILE A 150 9.35 3.39 -6.24
N SER A 151 9.89 2.18 -6.45
CA SER A 151 9.94 1.51 -7.75
C SER A 151 9.10 0.24 -7.71
N LEU A 152 7.99 0.23 -8.44
CA LEU A 152 7.11 -0.92 -8.59
C LEU A 152 7.38 -1.56 -9.96
N SER A 153 7.96 -2.77 -9.96
CA SER A 153 8.18 -3.53 -11.20
C SER A 153 6.83 -3.99 -11.77
N SER A 154 6.68 -3.94 -13.09
CA SER A 154 5.55 -4.53 -13.80
C SER A 154 5.48 -6.05 -13.67
N GLU A 155 6.56 -6.71 -13.24
CA GLU A 155 6.56 -8.13 -12.88
C GLU A 155 5.80 -8.41 -11.57
N ALA A 156 5.55 -7.38 -10.74
CA ALA A 156 4.84 -7.55 -9.49
C ALA A 156 3.46 -8.17 -9.74
N ARG A 157 3.23 -9.38 -9.23
CA ARG A 157 1.95 -10.11 -9.37
C ARG A 157 0.96 -9.76 -8.28
N LEU A 158 1.48 -9.36 -7.12
CA LEU A 158 0.71 -8.91 -5.97
C LEU A 158 1.22 -7.55 -5.52
N VAL A 159 0.30 -6.61 -5.29
CA VAL A 159 0.63 -5.34 -4.65
C VAL A 159 -0.25 -5.14 -3.44
N ILE A 160 0.39 -4.89 -2.31
CA ILE A 160 -0.24 -4.53 -1.05
C ILE A 160 -0.32 -3.01 -1.02
N ILE A 161 -1.53 -2.46 -0.99
CA ILE A 161 -1.80 -1.03 -0.94
C ILE A 161 -2.18 -0.72 0.50
N GLU A 162 -1.41 0.11 1.19
CA GLU A 162 -1.66 0.40 2.61
C GLU A 162 -1.86 1.89 2.87
N GLY A 163 -2.80 2.25 3.75
CA GLY A 163 -3.08 3.64 4.06
C GLY A 163 -4.30 3.81 4.98
N ASN A 164 -4.52 5.02 5.47
CA ASN A 164 -5.66 5.28 6.34
C ASN A 164 -6.97 5.47 5.55
N TYR A 165 -6.87 5.81 4.25
CA TYR A 165 -8.00 6.16 3.39
C TYR A 165 -8.18 5.23 2.19
N THR A 166 -7.45 4.11 2.15
CA THR A 166 -7.55 3.11 1.05
C THR A 166 -8.94 2.49 0.92
N LEU A 167 -9.77 2.56 1.96
CA LEU A 167 -11.17 2.11 1.98
C LEU A 167 -12.13 3.22 2.46
N LEU A 168 -11.74 4.50 2.33
CA LEU A 168 -12.60 5.62 2.71
C LEU A 168 -13.75 5.76 1.70
N HIS A 169 -14.99 5.85 2.19
CA HIS A 169 -16.19 6.06 1.37
C HIS A 169 -16.41 7.55 1.02
N GLU A 170 -15.39 8.18 0.44
CA GLU A 170 -15.41 9.58 0.01
C GLU A 170 -14.62 9.72 -1.30
N ALA A 171 -15.13 10.48 -2.27
CA ALA A 171 -14.43 10.70 -3.52
C ALA A 171 -13.08 11.42 -3.32
N PRO A 172 -12.00 11.04 -4.04
CA PRO A 172 -11.94 9.95 -5.01
C PRO A 172 -11.51 8.59 -4.41
N TRP A 173 -11.35 8.49 -3.09
CA TRP A 173 -10.88 7.28 -2.39
C TRP A 173 -11.82 6.09 -2.52
N ASP A 174 -13.12 6.37 -2.59
CA ASP A 174 -14.19 5.38 -2.73
C ASP A 174 -13.99 4.42 -3.92
N GLN A 175 -13.35 4.88 -5.00
CA GLN A 175 -13.05 4.07 -6.18
C GLN A 175 -12.00 2.96 -5.93
N ILE A 176 -11.19 3.05 -4.88
CA ILE A 176 -10.12 2.05 -4.62
C ILE A 176 -10.74 0.70 -4.27
N ALA A 177 -11.86 0.69 -3.55
CA ALA A 177 -12.54 -0.52 -3.12
C ALA A 177 -13.01 -1.40 -4.31
N ASP A 178 -13.30 -0.80 -5.46
CA ASP A 178 -13.71 -1.49 -6.68
C ASP A 178 -12.52 -1.97 -7.53
N LEU A 179 -11.31 -1.49 -7.25
CA LEU A 179 -10.08 -1.84 -7.96
C LEU A 179 -9.31 -2.98 -7.29
N VAL A 180 -9.53 -3.20 -6.00
CA VAL A 180 -8.83 -4.23 -5.23
C VAL A 180 -9.56 -5.57 -5.23
N ASP A 181 -8.78 -6.65 -5.12
CA ASP A 181 -9.26 -8.02 -5.09
C ASP A 181 -9.51 -8.52 -3.67
N ASP A 182 -8.93 -7.83 -2.67
CA ASP A 182 -9.15 -8.10 -1.26
C ASP A 182 -8.96 -6.86 -0.38
N LYS A 183 -9.55 -6.87 0.82
CA LYS A 183 -9.51 -5.76 1.78
C LYS A 183 -9.56 -6.18 3.25
#